data_AF-A0A6B3HYV7-F1
#
_entry.id   AF-A0A6B3HYV7-F1
#
_cell.length_a   1.000
_cell.length_b   1.000
_cell.length_c   1.000
_cell.angle_alpha   90.00
_cell.angle_beta   90.00
_cell.angle_gamma   90.00
#
_symmetry.space_group_name_H-M   'P 1'
#
loop_
_entity.id
_entity.type
_entity.pdbx_description
1 polymer ?
#
loop_
_entity_poly.entity_id
_entity_poly.type
_entity_poly.pdbx_seq_one_letter_code
_entity_poly.pdbx_strand_id
1 'polypeptide(L)'
;AHLLLGEPDRIQADALLSPEGVDLNTGMLLGWESGATALLSCSIVGHHPTAATVIGTAGRIDLPRDFFHPDHFVLHRPGKEPETVTSGPGPQGLSGMQYEAAEVMRAVLAGETESPLVPLEGSLAVMRTLDAVRDRIGVRYPADR
;
A
#
# COMPACT_ATOMS: atom_id res chain seq x y z
N ALA A 1 0.34 -0.15 -4.03
CA ALA A 1 0.02 0.25 -5.43
C ALA A 1 -0.57 1.66 -5.51
N HIS A 2 -1.58 1.99 -4.70
CA HIS A 2 -2.27 3.29 -4.73
C HIS A 2 -1.35 4.52 -4.74
N LEU A 3 -0.33 4.57 -3.88
CA LEU A 3 0.62 5.69 -3.85
C LEU A 3 1.29 6.00 -5.21
N LEU A 4 1.50 4.97 -6.04
CA LEU A 4 2.19 5.10 -7.34
C LEU A 4 1.24 5.23 -8.52
N LEU A 5 0.08 4.59 -8.44
CA LEU A 5 -0.81 4.40 -9.59
C LEU A 5 -2.23 4.96 -9.38
N GLY A 6 -2.56 5.41 -8.17
CA GLY A 6 -3.90 5.87 -7.80
C GLY A 6 -4.91 4.73 -7.62
N GLU A 7 -6.19 5.05 -7.76
CA GLU A 7 -7.29 4.08 -7.73
C GLU A 7 -7.21 3.14 -8.95
N PRO A 8 -7.41 1.82 -8.79
CA PRO A 8 -7.39 0.88 -9.91
C PRO A 8 -8.72 0.89 -10.70
N ASP A 9 -8.62 0.72 -12.01
CA ASP A 9 -9.79 0.65 -12.91
C ASP A 9 -10.45 -0.75 -12.90
N ARG A 10 -9.68 -1.78 -12.55
CA ARG A 10 -10.13 -3.19 -12.56
C ARG A 10 -9.63 -3.91 -11.33
N ILE A 11 -10.50 -4.72 -10.72
CA ILE A 11 -10.21 -5.49 -9.52
C ILE A 11 -10.71 -6.93 -9.71
N GLN A 12 -9.84 -7.89 -9.44
CA GLN A 12 -10.19 -9.29 -9.20
C GLN A 12 -9.69 -9.65 -7.80
N ALA A 13 -10.46 -10.42 -7.04
CA ALA A 13 -10.07 -10.84 -5.70
C ALA A 13 -10.72 -12.18 -5.35
N ASP A 14 -10.04 -12.95 -4.49
CA ASP A 14 -10.51 -14.20 -3.93
C ASP A 14 -10.01 -14.33 -2.48
N ALA A 15 -10.77 -15.00 -1.63
CA ALA A 15 -10.41 -15.16 -0.22
C ALA A 15 -10.95 -16.44 0.41
N LEU A 16 -10.26 -16.89 1.46
CA LEU A 16 -10.80 -17.85 2.41
C LEU A 16 -11.50 -17.09 3.54
N LEU A 17 -12.80 -17.33 3.75
CA LEU A 17 -13.55 -16.75 4.87
C LEU A 17 -13.59 -17.67 6.09
N SER A 18 -13.60 -17.06 7.28
CA SER A 18 -13.89 -17.75 8.54
C SER A 18 -15.40 -18.04 8.68
N PRO A 19 -15.80 -18.89 9.65
CA PRO A 19 -17.23 -19.08 9.99
C PRO A 19 -17.95 -17.78 10.38
N GLU A 20 -17.22 -16.80 10.92
CA GLU A 20 -17.71 -15.48 11.30
C GLU A 20 -17.79 -14.49 10.12
N GLY A 21 -17.34 -14.88 8.93
CA GLY A 21 -17.41 -14.06 7.71
C GLY A 21 -16.28 -13.05 7.53
N VAL A 22 -15.16 -13.24 8.23
CA VAL A 22 -13.92 -12.44 8.07
C VAL A 22 -12.98 -13.15 7.11
N ASP A 23 -12.30 -12.42 6.24
CA ASP A 23 -11.28 -12.97 5.36
C ASP A 23 -10.00 -13.34 6.12
N LEU A 24 -9.60 -14.61 6.01
CA LEU A 24 -8.40 -15.17 6.66
C LEU A 24 -7.15 -14.98 5.79
N ASN A 25 -7.33 -15.10 4.48
CA ASN A 25 -6.31 -14.91 3.45
C ASN A 25 -7.00 -14.40 2.20
N THR A 26 -6.48 -13.30 1.64
CA THR A 26 -7.06 -12.62 0.49
C THR A 26 -5.98 -12.36 -0.54
N GLY A 27 -6.26 -12.75 -1.79
CA GLY A 27 -5.46 -12.40 -2.97
C GLY A 27 -6.19 -11.39 -3.83
N MET A 28 -5.46 -10.43 -4.40
CA MET A 28 -6.01 -9.35 -5.22
C MET A 28 -5.16 -9.11 -6.47
N LEU A 29 -5.79 -9.02 -7.64
CA LEU A 29 -5.19 -8.52 -8.87
C LEU A 29 -5.86 -7.19 -9.24
N LEU A 30 -5.06 -6.12 -9.21
CA LEU A 30 -5.47 -4.77 -9.55
C LEU A 30 -4.92 -4.40 -10.93
N GLY A 31 -5.70 -3.68 -11.73
CA GLY A 31 -5.31 -3.26 -13.08
C GLY A 31 -5.69 -1.82 -13.39
N TRP A 32 -4.86 -1.17 -14.19
CA TRP A 32 -5.07 0.20 -14.67
C TRP A 32 -5.23 0.23 -16.20
N GLU A 33 -5.88 1.25 -16.76
CA GLU A 33 -6.00 1.50 -18.21
C GLU A 33 -4.64 1.75 -18.88
N SER A 34 -3.67 2.26 -18.12
CA SER A 34 -2.28 2.40 -18.57
C SER A 34 -1.59 1.08 -18.93
N GLY A 35 -2.21 -0.05 -18.57
CA GLY A 35 -1.65 -1.40 -18.71
C GLY A 35 -0.85 -1.86 -17.50
N ALA A 36 -0.66 -1.00 -16.48
CA ALA A 36 -0.06 -1.42 -15.21
C ALA A 36 -0.96 -2.44 -14.48
N THR A 37 -0.34 -3.34 -13.73
CA THR A 37 -1.01 -4.33 -12.87
C THR A 37 -0.29 -4.46 -11.53
N ALA A 38 -1.03 -4.79 -10.48
CA ALA A 38 -0.46 -5.10 -9.17
C ALA A 38 -1.09 -6.39 -8.61
N LEU A 39 -0.24 -7.27 -8.08
CA LEU A 39 -0.65 -8.45 -7.33
C LEU A 39 -0.41 -8.18 -5.84
N LEU A 40 -1.46 -8.33 -5.04
CA LEU A 40 -1.40 -8.13 -3.60
C LEU A 40 -1.95 -9.38 -2.90
N SER A 41 -1.40 -9.65 -1.72
CA SER A 41 -1.91 -10.67 -0.82
C SER A 41 -1.80 -10.20 0.62
N CYS A 42 -2.79 -10.55 1.44
CA CYS A 42 -2.77 -10.34 2.88
C CYS A 42 -3.33 -11.59 3.59
N SER A 43 -2.90 -11.81 4.83
CA SER A 43 -3.39 -12.93 5.62
C SER A 43 -3.20 -12.68 7.11
N ILE A 44 -4.15 -13.17 7.91
CA ILE A 44 -4.03 -13.27 9.38
C ILE A 44 -3.69 -14.70 9.84
N VAL A 45 -3.65 -15.68 8.93
CA VAL A 45 -3.34 -17.09 9.23
C VAL A 45 -2.00 -17.54 8.65
N GLY A 46 -1.46 -16.81 7.66
CA GLY A 46 -0.15 -17.05 7.06
C GLY A 46 0.83 -15.93 7.34
N HIS A 47 2.08 -16.26 7.60
CA HIS A 47 3.15 -15.28 7.73
C HIS A 47 3.67 -14.88 6.35
N HIS A 48 3.35 -13.66 5.91
CA HIS A 48 3.87 -13.10 4.68
C HIS A 48 5.21 -12.39 4.96
N PRO A 49 6.17 -12.36 4.01
CA PRO A 49 7.39 -11.58 4.16
C PRO A 49 7.18 -10.07 4.28
N THR A 50 5.93 -9.60 4.13
CA THR A 50 5.57 -8.16 4.11
C THR A 50 6.48 -7.37 3.16
N ALA A 51 6.85 -7.99 2.03
CA ALA A 51 7.68 -7.40 0.99
C ALA A 51 6.83 -6.67 -0.07
N ALA A 52 7.46 -5.74 -0.78
CA ALA A 52 6.86 -5.05 -1.93
C ALA A 52 7.90 -4.85 -3.03
N THR A 53 7.47 -4.96 -4.29
CA THR A 53 8.34 -4.74 -5.45
C THR A 53 7.63 -3.84 -6.46
N VAL A 54 8.37 -2.87 -7.01
CA VAL A 54 7.91 -2.00 -8.10
C VAL A 54 8.77 -2.28 -9.32
N ILE A 55 8.15 -2.67 -10.43
CA ILE A 55 8.86 -3.04 -11.66
C ILE A 55 8.48 -2.06 -12.77
N GLY A 56 9.50 -1.52 -13.44
CA GLY A 56 9.35 -0.68 -14.61
C GLY A 56 10.32 -1.09 -15.72
N THR A 57 10.28 -0.38 -16.83
CA THR A 57 11.14 -0.66 -18.00
C THR A 57 12.62 -0.38 -17.73
N ALA A 58 12.95 0.50 -16.79
CA ALA A 58 14.32 0.88 -16.45
C ALA A 58 14.94 0.05 -15.31
N GLY A 59 14.18 -0.86 -14.69
CA GLY A 59 14.63 -1.61 -13.53
C GLY A 59 13.51 -1.94 -12.55
N ARG A 60 13.88 -2.31 -11.33
CA ARG A 60 12.93 -2.54 -10.23
C ARG A 60 13.47 -2.04 -8.90
N ILE A 61 12.55 -1.77 -7.98
CA ILE A 61 12.82 -1.45 -6.59
C ILE A 61 12.21 -2.56 -5.73
N ASP A 62 13.01 -3.15 -4.87
CA ASP A 62 12.59 -4.19 -3.92
C ASP A 62 12.63 -3.63 -2.48
N LEU A 63 11.51 -3.71 -1.78
CA LEU A 63 11.39 -3.56 -0.32
C LEU A 63 11.27 -4.96 0.28
N PRO A 64 12.35 -5.54 0.80
CA PRO A 64 12.44 -6.99 1.02
C PRO A 64 11.63 -7.50 2.21
N ARG A 65 11.26 -6.60 3.15
CA ARG A 65 10.41 -6.89 4.30
C ARG A 65 9.77 -5.63 4.83
N ASP A 66 8.75 -5.79 5.64
CA ASP A 66 8.11 -4.74 6.42
C ASP A 66 7.88 -3.46 5.61
N PHE A 67 7.32 -3.60 4.39
CA PHE A 67 7.21 -2.49 3.44
C PHE A 67 6.39 -1.31 3.98
N PHE A 68 5.62 -1.51 5.05
CA PHE A 68 4.84 -0.47 5.74
C PHE A 68 5.69 0.35 6.74
N HIS A 69 6.93 -0.05 7.03
CA HIS A 69 7.94 0.74 7.76
C HIS A 69 9.38 0.44 7.29
N PRO A 70 9.70 0.58 6.00
CA PRO A 70 10.93 0.02 5.44
C PRO A 70 12.19 0.71 5.98
N ASP A 71 13.19 -0.09 6.36
CA ASP A 71 14.52 0.38 6.76
C ASP A 71 15.46 0.58 5.55
N HIS A 72 15.16 -0.04 4.41
CA HIS A 72 15.86 0.15 3.16
C HIS A 72 15.01 -0.31 1.96
N PHE A 73 15.49 0.05 0.77
CA PHE A 73 15.08 -0.59 -0.48
C PHE A 73 16.31 -0.92 -1.32
N VAL A 74 16.17 -1.87 -2.25
CA VAL A 74 17.22 -2.25 -3.20
C VAL A 74 16.80 -1.84 -4.60
N LEU A 75 17.62 -1.03 -5.25
CA LEU A 75 17.44 -0.59 -6.63
C LEU A 75 18.22 -1.50 -7.57
N HIS A 76 17.52 -2.12 -8.51
CA HIS A 76 18.08 -2.95 -9.56
C HIS A 76 17.97 -2.23 -10.91
N ARG A 77 19.09 -2.08 -11.62
CA ARG A 77 19.15 -1.47 -12.96
C ARG A 77 19.95 -2.37 -13.92
N PRO A 78 19.56 -2.49 -15.20
CA PRO A 78 20.31 -3.27 -16.18
C PRO A 78 21.78 -2.83 -16.27
N GLY A 79 22.70 -3.80 -16.23
CA GLY A 79 24.14 -3.56 -16.34
C GLY A 79 24.77 -2.85 -15.13
N LYS A 80 24.06 -2.74 -14.00
CA LYS A 80 24.59 -2.19 -12.75
C LYS A 80 24.43 -3.20 -11.62
N GLU A 81 25.38 -3.18 -10.69
CA GLU A 81 25.22 -3.88 -9.42
C GLU A 81 24.01 -3.35 -8.64
N PRO A 82 23.30 -4.20 -7.88
CA PRO A 82 22.22 -3.76 -7.00
C PRO A 82 22.70 -2.68 -6.01
N GLU A 83 21.89 -1.63 -5.85
CA GLU A 83 22.18 -0.52 -4.95
C GLU A 83 21.21 -0.54 -3.78
N THR A 84 21.73 -0.74 -2.56
CA THR A 84 20.94 -0.65 -1.34
C THR A 84 20.89 0.79 -0.87
N VAL A 85 19.69 1.36 -0.77
CA VAL A 85 19.44 2.68 -0.19
C VAL A 85 18.78 2.48 1.16
N THR A 86 19.49 2.84 2.23
CA THR A 86 18.98 2.77 3.59
C THR A 86 18.22 4.04 3.95
N SER A 87 17.08 3.86 4.62
CA SER A 87 16.43 4.91 5.38
C SER A 87 17.37 5.24 6.54
N GLY A 88 18.13 6.33 6.45
CA GLY A 88 18.85 6.87 7.62
C GLY A 88 17.87 7.25 8.75
N PRO A 89 18.35 7.75 9.91
CA PRO A 89 17.47 8.52 10.77
C PRO A 89 16.79 9.56 9.86
N GLY A 90 15.46 9.62 9.88
CA GLY A 90 14.73 10.47 8.94
C GLY A 90 15.21 11.91 8.99
N PRO A 91 14.76 12.78 8.07
CA PRO A 91 14.92 14.21 8.26
C PRO A 91 14.53 14.56 9.70
N GLN A 92 15.44 15.16 10.47
CA GLN A 92 15.24 15.54 11.88
C GLN A 92 15.25 14.40 12.93
N GLY A 93 15.67 13.18 12.60
CA GLY A 93 15.79 12.08 13.57
C GLY A 93 14.47 11.39 13.91
N LEU A 94 13.46 11.54 13.05
CA LEU A 94 12.14 10.94 13.23
C LEU A 94 12.15 9.42 12.98
N SER A 95 11.17 8.73 13.55
CA SER A 95 10.96 7.29 13.41
C SER A 95 9.48 6.90 13.58
N GLY A 96 9.05 5.85 12.88
CA GLY A 96 7.70 5.30 12.99
C GLY A 96 6.61 6.36 12.81
N MET A 97 5.65 6.42 13.73
CA MET A 97 4.51 7.34 13.70
C MET A 97 4.91 8.83 13.85
N GLN A 98 6.17 9.15 14.15
CA GLN A 98 6.62 10.54 14.24
C GLN A 98 6.55 11.27 12.89
N TYR A 99 6.66 10.54 11.76
CA TYR A 99 6.54 11.14 10.43
C TYR A 99 5.12 11.65 10.15
N GLU A 100 4.09 10.83 10.41
CA GLU A 100 2.69 11.23 10.22
C GLU A 100 2.28 12.32 11.22
N ALA A 101 2.77 12.26 12.46
CA ALA A 101 2.54 13.33 13.43
C ALA A 101 3.15 14.66 12.96
N ALA A 102 4.38 14.64 12.42
CA ALA A 102 5.04 15.82 11.87
C ALA A 102 4.27 16.41 10.68
N GLU A 103 3.74 15.58 9.80
CA GLU A 103 2.93 16.03 8.67
C GLU A 103 1.61 16.66 9.11
N VAL A 104 0.90 16.07 10.09
CA VAL A 104 -0.32 16.66 10.65
C VAL A 104 -0.02 18.01 11.30
N MET A 105 1.05 18.11 12.09
CA MET A 105 1.47 19.37 12.70
C MET A 105 1.78 20.43 11.65
N ARG A 106 2.52 20.05 10.58
CA ARG A 106 2.83 20.96 9.46
C ARG A 106 1.57 21.47 8.78
N ALA A 107 0.64 20.58 8.42
CA ALA A 107 -0.60 20.93 7.72
C ALA A 107 -1.47 21.89 8.57
N VAL A 108 -1.66 21.57 9.86
CA VAL A 108 -2.43 22.42 10.79
C VAL A 108 -1.79 23.80 10.95
N LEU A 109 -0.47 23.88 11.11
CA LEU A 109 0.25 25.15 11.23
C LEU A 109 0.20 25.98 9.93
N ALA A 110 0.10 25.32 8.77
CA ALA A 110 -0.08 25.96 7.47
C ALA A 110 -1.54 26.39 7.20
N GLY A 111 -2.48 26.06 8.09
CA GLY A 111 -3.90 26.32 7.90
C GLY A 111 -4.56 25.43 6.84
N GLU A 112 -3.93 24.31 6.50
CA GLU A 112 -4.46 23.32 5.55
C GLU A 112 -5.53 22.46 6.25
N THR A 113 -6.54 22.04 5.49
CA THR A 113 -7.61 21.15 5.98
C THR A 113 -7.34 19.67 5.68
N GLU A 114 -6.31 19.37 4.89
CA GLU A 114 -5.88 18.02 4.52
C GLU A 114 -4.39 18.00 4.22
N SER A 115 -3.77 16.82 4.30
CA SER A 115 -2.37 16.66 3.91
C SER A 115 -2.27 16.55 2.38
N PRO A 116 -1.35 17.26 1.70
CA PRO A 116 -1.06 17.05 0.30
C PRO A 116 -0.42 15.67 0.02
N LEU A 117 0.15 15.01 1.04
CA LEU A 117 0.71 13.65 0.93
C LEU A 117 -0.37 12.57 1.07
N VAL A 118 -1.41 12.84 1.86
CA VAL A 118 -2.55 11.94 2.08
C VAL A 118 -3.84 12.77 2.00
N PRO A 119 -4.25 13.19 0.79
CA PRO A 119 -5.46 13.99 0.62
C PRO A 119 -6.71 13.16 0.91
N LEU A 120 -7.81 13.83 1.24
CA LEU A 120 -9.09 13.18 1.55
C LEU A 120 -9.55 12.28 0.39
N GLU A 121 -9.45 12.76 -0.84
CA GLU A 121 -9.82 11.97 -2.02
C GLU A 121 -8.96 10.71 -2.19
N GLY A 122 -7.68 10.77 -1.81
CA GLY A 122 -6.79 9.60 -1.79
C GLY A 122 -7.26 8.56 -0.78
N SER A 123 -7.63 8.99 0.43
CA SER A 123 -8.22 8.11 1.44
C SER A 123 -9.54 7.48 0.96
N LEU A 124 -10.42 8.27 0.34
CA LEU A 124 -11.68 7.76 -0.22
C LEU A 124 -11.44 6.75 -1.34
N ALA A 125 -10.46 6.98 -2.22
CA ALA A 125 -10.08 6.05 -3.29
C ALA A 125 -9.55 4.71 -2.75
N VAL A 126 -8.75 4.74 -1.68
CA VAL A 126 -8.34 3.50 -0.98
C VAL A 126 -9.55 2.78 -0.40
N MET A 127 -10.46 3.49 0.26
CA MET A 127 -11.67 2.88 0.83
C MET A 127 -12.58 2.27 -0.24
N ARG A 128 -12.81 2.97 -1.37
CA ARG A 128 -13.56 2.42 -2.52
C ARG A 128 -12.92 1.15 -3.07
N THR A 129 -11.59 1.10 -3.14
CA THR A 129 -10.85 -0.11 -3.55
C THR A 129 -11.09 -1.26 -2.56
N LEU A 130 -10.99 -1.01 -1.25
CA LEU A 130 -11.23 -2.01 -0.21
C LEU A 130 -12.68 -2.51 -0.23
N ASP A 131 -13.65 -1.62 -0.40
CA ASP A 131 -15.06 -1.98 -0.50
C ASP A 131 -15.34 -2.83 -1.74
N ALA A 132 -14.76 -2.47 -2.89
CA ALA A 132 -14.87 -3.26 -4.11
C ALA A 132 -14.25 -4.67 -3.96
N VAL A 133 -13.14 -4.79 -3.22
CA VAL A 133 -12.54 -6.10 -2.88
C VAL A 133 -13.48 -6.90 -1.99
N ARG A 134 -13.95 -6.32 -0.87
CA ARG A 134 -14.91 -6.94 0.07
C ARG A 134 -16.17 -7.40 -0.65
N ASP A 135 -16.66 -6.62 -1.59
CA ASP A 135 -17.80 -6.96 -2.43
C ASP A 135 -17.57 -8.25 -3.24
N ARG A 136 -16.35 -8.46 -3.75
CA ARG A 136 -16.00 -9.62 -4.60
C ARG A 136 -15.77 -10.87 -3.79
N ILE A 137 -15.21 -10.73 -2.59
CA ILE A 137 -14.91 -11.87 -1.71
C ILE A 137 -16.05 -12.22 -0.74
N GLY A 138 -17.16 -11.46 -0.77
CA GLY A 138 -18.36 -11.75 0.03
C GLY A 138 -18.30 -11.31 1.49
N VAL A 139 -17.32 -10.49 1.89
CA VAL A 139 -17.25 -9.92 3.25
C VAL A 139 -18.28 -8.81 3.40
N ARG A 140 -19.11 -8.86 4.45
CA ARG A 140 -20.13 -7.86 4.76
C ARG A 140 -20.17 -7.57 6.26
N TYR A 141 -20.29 -6.30 6.61
CA TYR A 141 -20.42 -5.83 7.99
C TYR A 141 -21.84 -5.31 8.26
N PRO A 142 -22.27 -5.26 9.53
CA PRO A 142 -23.59 -4.72 9.89
C PRO A 142 -23.86 -3.30 9.38
N ALA A 143 -22.81 -2.48 9.23
CA ALA A 143 -22.90 -1.10 8.75
C ALA A 143 -23.10 -0.97 7.23
N ASP A 144 -22.97 -2.05 6.45
CA ASP A 144 -23.23 -2.03 5.00
C ASP A 144 -24.73 -2.19 4.66
N ARG A 145 -25.60 -2.21 5.69
CA ARG A 145 -27.05 -2.40 5.57
C ARG A 145 -27.82 -1.09 5.64
#